data_AF-G3IKP0-F1
#
_entry.id   AF-G3IKP0-F1
#
_cell.length_a   1.000
_cell.length_b   1.000
_cell.length_c   1.000
_cell.angle_alpha   90.00
_cell.angle_beta   90.00
_cell.angle_gamma   90.00
#
_symmetry.space_group_name_H-M   'P 1'
#
loop_
_entity.id
_entity.type
_entity.pdbx_description
1 polymer ?
#
loop_
_entity_poly.entity_id
_entity_poly.type
_entity_poly.pdbx_seq_one_letter_code
_entity_poly.pdbx_strand_id
1 'polypeptide(L)'
;QEGMLGNKVGRRPSHCPSPHLSPAVPGTLRCPLCLSKDGCEDTLEQVCPIGSTHCYNGVLRLRGAHITTNLRVQGCIPQPDCNLLNGTKAVGTLDVSENCGLQLEEITSNLRVQGCMSQPGCNLLNGTQKIGPMDVREDCSPRISERDVGKSKSHFVL
;
A
#
# COMPACT_ATOMS: atom_id res chain seq x y z
N GLN A 1 24.34 -45.20 8.31
CA GLN A 1 23.25 -45.20 9.29
C GLN A 1 22.77 -43.76 9.40
N GLU A 2 21.76 -43.39 8.61
CA GLU A 2 21.23 -42.03 8.57
C GLU A 2 20.56 -41.72 9.92
N GLY A 3 21.09 -40.75 10.67
CA GLY A 3 20.59 -40.39 11.98
C GLY A 3 19.22 -39.73 11.88
N MET A 4 18.23 -40.27 12.59
CA MET A 4 16.94 -39.64 12.84
C MET A 4 17.15 -38.28 13.52
N LEU A 5 16.96 -37.17 12.80
CA LEU A 5 16.93 -35.84 13.40
C LEU A 5 15.58 -35.17 13.12
N GLY A 6 14.74 -35.06 14.16
CA GLY A 6 13.60 -34.15 14.14
C GLY A 6 12.32 -34.56 14.88
N ASN A 7 12.33 -35.30 15.98
CA ASN A 7 11.11 -35.52 16.79
C ASN A 7 10.93 -34.45 17.88
N LYS A 8 10.69 -33.19 17.48
CA LYS A 8 10.22 -32.16 18.43
C LYS A 8 8.71 -32.27 18.63
N VAL A 9 8.28 -33.02 19.64
CA VAL A 9 6.92 -32.93 20.17
C VAL A 9 6.91 -31.83 21.23
N GLY A 10 6.43 -30.65 20.85
CA GLY A 10 6.37 -29.46 21.70
C GLY A 10 7.32 -28.34 21.26
N ARG A 11 6.79 -27.11 21.22
CA ARG A 11 7.62 -25.90 21.03
C ARG A 11 8.30 -25.60 22.36
N ARG A 12 9.63 -25.47 22.37
CA ARG A 12 10.36 -24.89 23.51
C ARG A 12 9.75 -23.49 23.76
N PRO A 13 9.54 -23.05 25.01
CA PRO A 13 9.01 -21.70 25.25
C PRO A 13 9.96 -20.69 24.59
N SER A 14 9.53 -20.12 23.49
CA SER A 14 10.12 -18.91 22.96
C SER A 14 9.81 -17.83 23.98
N HIS A 15 10.84 -17.13 24.46
CA HIS A 15 10.65 -15.90 25.23
C HIS A 15 10.04 -14.84 24.32
N CYS A 16 8.73 -14.92 24.09
CA CYS A 16 7.99 -13.69 23.92
C CYS A 16 7.99 -13.04 25.29
N PRO A 17 8.38 -11.77 25.46
CA PRO A 17 7.97 -11.06 26.65
C PRO A 17 6.46 -11.25 26.73
N SER A 18 6.01 -12.00 27.74
CA SER A 18 4.58 -12.13 28.00
C SER A 18 4.09 -10.69 28.09
N PRO A 19 2.99 -10.30 27.43
CA PRO A 19 2.39 -9.02 27.72
C PRO A 19 2.02 -9.10 29.20
N HIS A 20 2.91 -8.59 30.05
CA HIS A 20 2.54 -8.16 31.38
C HIS A 20 1.30 -7.32 31.14
N LEU A 21 0.21 -7.67 31.81
CA LEU A 21 -1.15 -7.15 31.61
C LEU A 21 -1.27 -5.64 31.94
N SER A 22 -0.23 -4.84 31.72
CA SER A 22 -0.37 -3.42 31.44
C SER A 22 -1.09 -3.29 30.10
N PRO A 23 -2.37 -2.88 30.06
CA PRO A 23 -2.99 -2.51 28.80
C PRO A 23 -2.09 -1.47 28.15
N ALA A 24 -1.60 -1.78 26.94
CA ALA A 24 -0.81 -0.83 26.19
C ALA A 24 -1.68 0.43 26.04
N VAL A 25 -1.18 1.57 26.53
CA VAL A 25 -1.94 2.82 26.51
C VAL A 25 -2.35 3.09 25.07
N PRO A 26 -3.66 3.21 24.77
CA PRO A 26 -4.11 3.46 23.41
C PRO A 26 -3.51 4.75 22.89
N GLY A 27 -2.92 4.69 21.70
CA GLY A 27 -2.50 5.85 20.93
C GLY A 27 -3.65 6.40 20.08
N THR A 28 -3.29 7.28 19.15
CA THR A 28 -4.25 7.90 18.21
C THR A 28 -4.24 7.25 16.82
N LEU A 29 -3.15 6.57 16.46
CA LEU A 29 -2.99 5.91 15.17
C LEU A 29 -3.92 4.69 15.07
N ARG A 30 -4.58 4.53 13.92
CA ARG A 30 -5.35 3.34 13.56
C ARG A 30 -4.69 2.67 12.36
N CYS A 31 -4.56 1.35 12.41
CA CYS A 31 -3.97 0.57 11.34
C CYS A 31 -4.83 -0.66 11.04
N PRO A 32 -4.82 -1.13 9.77
CA PRO A 32 -5.36 -2.44 9.46
C PRO A 32 -4.62 -3.52 10.25
N LEU A 33 -5.34 -4.52 10.74
CA LEU A 33 -4.78 -5.67 11.46
C LEU A 33 -5.11 -6.94 10.70
N CYS A 34 -4.07 -7.62 10.23
CA CYS A 34 -4.23 -8.88 9.55
C CYS A 34 -2.94 -9.70 9.53
N LEU A 35 -3.10 -11.02 9.67
CA LEU A 35 -2.09 -12.01 9.35
C LEU A 35 -2.76 -13.14 8.57
N SER A 36 -2.42 -13.27 7.29
CA SER A 36 -3.12 -14.22 6.41
C SER A 36 -2.22 -14.76 5.31
N LYS A 37 -2.47 -16.01 4.91
CA LYS A 37 -1.86 -16.60 3.72
C LYS A 37 -2.62 -16.21 2.45
N ASP A 38 -3.94 -16.09 2.54
CA ASP A 38 -4.83 -15.96 1.40
C ASP A 38 -5.15 -14.49 1.06
N GLY A 39 -4.69 -13.55 1.89
CA GLY A 39 -4.94 -12.12 1.75
C GLY A 39 -5.71 -11.55 2.94
N CYS A 40 -5.77 -10.22 3.00
CA CYS A 40 -6.46 -9.48 4.06
C CYS A 40 -7.66 -8.77 3.44
N GLU A 41 -8.81 -8.80 4.11
CA GLU A 41 -9.92 -7.89 3.83
C GLU A 41 -9.65 -6.57 4.55
N ASP A 42 -9.86 -5.45 3.88
CA ASP A 42 -9.46 -4.12 4.35
C ASP A 42 -10.37 -3.54 5.47
N THR A 43 -11.13 -4.37 6.18
CA THR A 43 -12.20 -3.93 7.10
C THR A 43 -11.82 -3.96 8.59
N LEU A 44 -10.75 -4.65 8.97
CA LEU A 44 -10.34 -4.78 10.37
C LEU A 44 -9.26 -3.76 10.72
N GLU A 45 -9.66 -2.67 11.40
CA GLU A 45 -8.73 -1.69 11.97
C GLU A 45 -8.59 -1.85 13.49
N GLN A 46 -7.37 -1.65 13.99
CA GLN A 46 -7.08 -1.55 15.42
C GLN A 46 -6.54 -0.18 15.79
N VAL A 47 -6.80 0.24 17.03
CA VAL A 47 -6.07 1.36 17.63
C VAL A 47 -4.68 0.87 18.02
N CYS A 48 -3.66 1.58 17.58
CA CYS A 48 -2.28 1.27 17.89
C CYS A 48 -1.91 1.73 19.30
N PRO A 49 -1.02 1.01 20.00
CA PRO A 49 -0.49 1.47 21.27
C PRO A 49 0.41 2.70 21.10
N ILE A 50 0.55 3.49 22.16
CA ILE A 50 1.48 4.62 22.21
C ILE A 50 2.91 4.17 21.85
N GLY A 51 3.61 4.98 21.07
CA GLY A 51 4.93 4.64 20.52
C GLY A 51 4.88 3.99 19.13
N SER A 52 3.70 3.58 18.65
CA SER A 52 3.50 3.26 17.23
C SER A 52 3.38 4.55 16.44
N THR A 53 4.09 4.64 15.31
CA THR A 53 4.11 5.83 14.47
C THR A 53 3.64 5.54 13.04
N HIS A 54 3.64 4.27 12.61
CA HIS A 54 3.30 3.87 11.25
C HIS A 54 2.50 2.57 11.23
N CYS A 55 1.81 2.34 10.11
CA CYS A 55 1.19 1.06 9.79
C CYS A 55 2.13 0.24 8.91
N TYR A 56 2.45 -0.97 9.35
CA TYR A 56 3.09 -1.96 8.49
C TYR A 56 2.05 -2.52 7.53
N ASN A 57 2.45 -2.66 6.28
CA ASN A 57 1.69 -3.38 5.28
C ASN A 57 2.65 -4.09 4.34
N GLY A 58 2.78 -5.40 4.48
CA GLY A 58 3.75 -6.15 3.70
C GLY A 58 3.46 -7.63 3.58
N VAL A 59 4.32 -8.30 2.83
CA VAL A 59 4.27 -9.73 2.57
C VAL A 59 5.59 -10.35 3.00
N LEU A 60 5.52 -11.31 3.94
CA LEU A 60 6.62 -12.19 4.29
C LEU A 60 6.59 -13.39 3.34
N ARG A 61 7.64 -13.58 2.56
CA ARG A 61 7.81 -14.76 1.71
C ARG A 61 8.68 -15.75 2.46
N LEU A 62 8.15 -16.95 2.71
CA LEU A 62 8.88 -18.04 3.34
C LEU A 62 9.16 -19.12 2.29
N ARG A 63 10.41 -19.51 2.18
CA ARG A 63 10.91 -20.49 1.22
C ARG A 63 11.78 -21.52 1.95
N GLY A 64 11.59 -22.79 1.64
CA GLY A 64 12.39 -23.90 2.15
C GLY A 64 12.04 -25.16 1.36
N ALA A 65 12.73 -26.26 1.64
CA ALA A 65 12.67 -27.48 0.83
C ALA A 65 11.24 -27.98 0.52
N HIS A 66 10.30 -27.82 1.45
CA HIS A 66 8.91 -28.24 1.28
C HIS A 66 7.89 -27.14 1.61
N ILE A 67 8.35 -25.90 1.83
CA ILE A 67 7.51 -24.79 2.26
C ILE A 67 7.75 -23.62 1.32
N THR A 68 6.72 -23.26 0.57
CA THR A 68 6.70 -22.06 -0.28
C THR A 68 5.39 -21.35 -0.01
N THR A 69 5.41 -20.39 0.91
CA THR A 69 4.21 -19.63 1.29
C THR A 69 4.49 -18.14 1.35
N ASN A 70 3.45 -17.34 1.15
CA ASN A 70 3.46 -15.91 1.39
C ASN A 70 2.50 -15.65 2.56
N LEU A 71 2.86 -14.71 3.43
CA LEU A 71 2.01 -14.25 4.51
C LEU A 71 1.87 -12.74 4.41
N ARG A 72 0.64 -12.25 4.20
CA ARG A 72 0.30 -10.84 4.32
C ARG A 72 0.27 -10.47 5.80
N VAL A 73 0.89 -9.35 6.13
CA VAL A 73 0.96 -8.81 7.49
C VAL A 73 0.58 -7.33 7.44
N GLN A 74 -0.39 -6.96 8.28
CA GLN A 74 -0.81 -5.59 8.53
C GLN A 74 -0.88 -5.35 10.03
N GLY A 75 -0.40 -4.20 10.49
CA GLY A 75 -0.46 -3.85 11.91
C GLY A 75 0.36 -2.62 12.26
N CYS A 76 0.45 -2.33 13.56
CA CYS A 76 1.16 -1.17 14.09
C CYS A 76 2.66 -1.41 14.21
N ILE A 77 3.49 -0.44 13.83
CA ILE A 77 4.95 -0.47 14.01
C ILE A 77 5.51 0.87 14.51
N PRO A 78 6.63 0.86 15.25
CA PRO A 78 7.26 2.07 15.79
C PRO A 78 8.11 2.85 14.78
N GLN A 79 8.44 2.27 13.62
CA GLN A 79 9.33 2.86 12.60
C GLN A 79 8.75 2.61 11.20
N PRO A 80 8.94 3.51 10.22
CA PRO A 80 8.34 3.39 8.87
C PRO A 80 8.94 2.29 8.00
N ASP A 81 10.01 1.63 8.45
CA ASP A 81 10.83 0.77 7.59
C ASP A 81 10.19 -0.59 7.31
N CYS A 82 10.51 -1.13 6.13
CA CYS A 82 10.22 -2.51 5.75
C CYS A 82 11.19 -3.47 6.46
N ASN A 83 11.07 -3.55 7.78
CA ASN A 83 12.06 -4.18 8.65
C ASN A 83 11.41 -4.89 9.86
N LEU A 84 10.29 -5.58 9.65
CA LEU A 84 9.58 -6.29 10.71
C LEU A 84 10.45 -7.40 11.32
N LEU A 85 11.32 -8.00 10.51
CA LEU A 85 12.24 -9.06 10.90
C LEU A 85 13.64 -8.55 11.21
N ASN A 86 13.83 -7.24 11.31
CA ASN A 86 15.11 -6.61 11.59
C ASN A 86 16.27 -7.12 10.70
N GLY A 87 16.00 -7.27 9.39
CA GLY A 87 16.96 -7.76 8.41
C GLY A 87 17.22 -9.27 8.45
N THR A 88 16.47 -10.04 9.25
CA THR A 88 16.61 -11.50 9.31
C THR A 88 16.20 -12.13 7.98
N LYS A 89 17.14 -12.86 7.36
CA LYS A 89 16.94 -13.50 6.05
C LYS A 89 16.66 -15.00 6.14
N ALA A 90 16.85 -15.61 7.30
CA ALA A 90 16.64 -17.05 7.49
C ALA A 90 16.20 -17.37 8.93
N VAL A 91 15.28 -18.32 9.06
CA VAL A 91 14.81 -18.90 10.32
C VAL A 91 14.91 -20.41 10.23
N GLY A 92 15.96 -20.99 10.81
CA GLY A 92 16.26 -22.41 10.64
C GLY A 92 16.56 -22.74 9.18
N THR A 93 15.80 -23.69 8.60
CA THR A 93 15.92 -24.08 7.18
C THR A 93 14.99 -23.30 6.25
N LEU A 94 14.37 -22.23 6.74
CA LEU A 94 13.50 -21.36 5.97
C LEU A 94 14.22 -20.06 5.63
N ASP A 95 14.33 -19.74 4.35
CA ASP A 95 14.66 -18.41 3.87
C ASP A 95 13.43 -17.52 3.98
N VAL A 96 13.63 -16.29 4.44
CA VAL A 96 12.57 -15.30 4.65
C VAL A 96 12.96 -13.99 3.97
N SER A 97 12.01 -13.41 3.24
CA SER A 97 12.17 -12.07 2.66
C SER A 97 10.94 -11.22 2.93
N GLU A 98 11.16 -9.98 3.34
CA GLU A 98 10.11 -8.98 3.52
C GLU A 98 9.88 -8.19 2.22
N ASN A 99 8.63 -7.94 1.89
CA ASN A 99 8.26 -7.04 0.80
C ASN A 99 7.06 -6.19 1.23
N CYS A 100 7.32 -4.94 1.57
CA CYS A 100 6.33 -4.00 2.08
C CYS A 100 5.89 -3.02 1.01
N GLY A 101 5.79 -3.49 -0.24
CA GLY A 101 5.66 -2.71 -1.48
C GLY A 101 5.18 -1.29 -1.22
N LEU A 102 6.00 -0.29 -1.58
CA LEU A 102 5.65 1.11 -1.43
C LEU A 102 4.20 1.27 -1.85
N GLN A 103 3.32 1.63 -0.92
CA GLN A 103 2.03 2.18 -1.29
C GLN A 103 2.35 3.55 -1.93
N LEU A 104 2.86 3.54 -3.17
CA LEU A 104 2.38 4.52 -4.12
C LEU A 104 0.90 4.16 -4.26
N GLU A 105 0.09 4.68 -3.35
CA GLU A 105 -1.25 5.06 -3.73
C GLU A 105 -1.08 5.80 -5.05
N GLU A 106 -1.78 5.37 -6.09
CA GLU A 106 -1.75 6.06 -7.37
C GLU A 106 -2.26 7.49 -7.15
N ILE A 107 -1.35 8.42 -6.90
CA ILE A 107 -1.70 9.83 -6.66
C ILE A 107 -2.12 10.40 -8.00
N THR A 108 -3.41 10.36 -8.28
CA THR A 108 -4.01 11.10 -9.38
C THR A 108 -4.33 12.52 -8.90
N SER A 109 -3.68 13.52 -9.48
CA SER A 109 -3.96 14.93 -9.20
C SER A 109 -4.43 15.66 -10.45
N ASN A 110 -5.51 16.43 -10.32
CA ASN A 110 -6.03 17.27 -11.40
C ASN A 110 -5.52 18.70 -11.23
N LEU A 111 -4.50 19.08 -12.01
CA LEU A 111 -4.01 20.45 -12.05
C LEU A 111 -4.79 21.26 -13.09
N ARG A 112 -5.37 22.39 -12.67
CA ARG A 112 -5.97 23.36 -13.59
C ARG A 112 -5.00 24.48 -13.88
N VAL A 113 -4.78 24.76 -15.15
CA VAL A 113 -3.91 25.84 -15.61
C VAL A 113 -4.75 26.83 -16.41
N GLN A 114 -4.65 28.12 -16.08
CA GLN A 114 -5.24 29.22 -16.84
C GLN A 114 -4.09 30.11 -17.32
N GLY A 115 -4.10 30.47 -18.60
CA GLY A 115 -3.05 31.29 -19.18
C GLY A 115 -3.28 31.55 -20.66
N CYS A 116 -2.38 32.30 -21.27
CA CYS A 116 -2.33 32.52 -22.71
C CYS A 116 -1.31 31.57 -23.36
N MET A 117 -1.64 31.08 -24.55
CA MET A 117 -0.76 30.23 -25.35
C MET A 117 -0.55 30.89 -26.72
N SER A 118 0.63 30.70 -27.32
CA SER A 118 0.94 31.22 -28.67
C SER A 118 0.21 30.45 -29.78
N GLN A 119 -0.36 29.29 -29.47
CA GLN A 119 -1.09 28.45 -30.41
C GLN A 119 -2.46 28.06 -29.85
N PRO A 120 -3.52 28.07 -30.69
CA PRO A 120 -4.82 27.53 -30.30
C PRO A 120 -4.76 26.01 -30.22
N GLY A 121 -5.42 25.41 -29.23
CA GLY A 121 -5.56 23.96 -29.11
C GLY A 121 -5.22 23.40 -27.73
N CYS A 122 -5.40 22.09 -27.58
CA CYS A 122 -5.07 21.31 -26.38
C CYS A 122 -3.68 20.69 -26.56
N ASN A 123 -2.62 21.44 -26.25
CA ASN A 123 -1.25 21.00 -26.47
C ASN A 123 -0.24 21.62 -25.49
N LEU A 124 -0.65 21.86 -24.25
CA LEU A 124 0.22 22.42 -23.21
C LEU A 124 1.41 21.50 -22.93
N LEU A 125 1.23 20.18 -23.01
CA LEU A 125 2.28 19.20 -22.77
C LEU A 125 3.07 18.84 -24.04
N ASN A 126 2.70 19.36 -25.19
CA ASN A 126 3.34 19.07 -26.48
C ASN A 126 3.56 17.57 -26.75
N GLY A 127 2.56 16.74 -26.42
CA GLY A 127 2.64 15.28 -26.56
C GLY A 127 3.42 14.54 -25.46
N THR A 128 3.92 15.23 -24.44
CA THR A 128 4.58 14.60 -23.29
C THR A 128 3.57 13.79 -22.48
N GLN A 129 3.82 12.48 -22.35
CA GLN A 129 2.97 11.56 -21.58
C GLN A 129 3.62 11.10 -20.28
N LYS A 130 4.92 11.35 -20.09
CA LYS A 130 5.66 10.95 -18.89
C LYS A 130 6.59 12.05 -18.41
N ILE A 131 6.57 12.30 -17.11
CA ILE A 131 7.51 13.19 -16.42
C ILE A 131 8.14 12.40 -15.29
N GLY A 132 9.35 11.87 -15.54
CA GLY A 132 10.00 10.95 -14.62
C GLY A 132 9.12 9.71 -14.35
N PRO A 133 8.78 9.40 -13.08
CA PRO A 133 7.92 8.27 -12.73
C PRO A 133 6.41 8.56 -12.88
N MET A 134 6.01 9.75 -13.33
CA MET A 134 4.60 10.18 -13.42
C MET A 134 4.06 10.04 -14.84
N ASP A 135 2.82 9.54 -14.97
CA ASP A 135 2.03 9.61 -16.20
C ASP A 135 1.20 10.91 -16.23
N VAL A 136 1.21 11.62 -17.36
CA VAL A 136 0.51 12.90 -17.52
C VAL A 136 -0.39 12.89 -18.76
N ARG A 137 -1.57 13.50 -18.65
CA ARG A 137 -2.55 13.63 -19.73
C ARG A 137 -3.27 14.97 -19.66
N GLU A 138 -3.50 15.57 -20.82
CA GLU A 138 -4.34 16.77 -20.94
C GLU A 138 -5.81 16.36 -21.14
N ASP A 139 -6.70 16.95 -20.33
CA ASP A 139 -8.15 16.87 -20.54
C ASP A 139 -8.68 18.25 -20.89
N CYS A 140 -9.09 18.41 -22.15
CA CYS A 140 -9.64 19.64 -22.70
C CYS A 140 -11.13 19.54 -22.99
N SER A 141 -11.82 18.59 -22.36
CA SER A 141 -13.27 18.49 -22.46
C SER A 141 -13.90 19.82 -22.00
N PRO A 142 -14.70 20.50 -22.83
CA PRO A 142 -15.42 21.67 -22.40
C PRO A 142 -16.32 21.26 -21.23
N ARG A 143 -16.37 22.08 -20.17
CA ARG A 143 -17.38 21.88 -19.13
C ARG A 143 -18.73 22.20 -19.73
N ILE A 144 -19.42 21.18 -20.23
CA ILE A 144 -20.84 21.25 -20.52
C ILE A 144 -21.51 21.42 -19.16
N SER A 145 -21.88 22.65 -18.80
CA SER A 145 -22.87 22.84 -17.74
C SER A 145 -24.17 22.25 -18.28
N GLU A 146 -24.88 21.45 -17.48
CA GLU A 146 -26.21 20.90 -17.81
C GLU A 146 -27.28 21.97 -18.16
N ARG A 147 -26.91 23.25 -18.24
CA ARG A 147 -27.76 24.35 -18.70
C ARG A 147 -27.76 24.59 -20.22
N ASP A 148 -26.91 23.92 -21.00
CA ASP A 148 -26.82 24.13 -22.45
C ASP A 148 -27.39 22.96 -23.31
N VAL A 149 -28.05 21.97 -22.71
CA VAL A 149 -28.92 21.05 -23.46
C VAL A 149 -30.26 21.74 -23.69
N GLY A 150 -30.37 22.51 -24.77
CA GLY A 150 -31.69 22.99 -25.23
C GLY A 150 -31.81 24.38 -25.86
N LYS A 151 -30.77 24.97 -26.46
CA LYS A 151 -30.94 26.25 -27.17
C LYS A 151 -30.24 26.33 -28.52
N SER A 152 -30.48 25.33 -29.38
CA SER A 152 -30.40 25.56 -30.82
C SER A 152 -31.72 26.20 -31.28
N LYS A 153 -31.82 27.54 -31.17
CA LYS A 153 -32.81 28.29 -31.95
C LYS A 153 -32.15 28.63 -33.28
N SER A 154 -32.58 27.93 -34.33
CA SER A 154 -32.28 28.28 -35.71
C SER A 154 -32.80 29.70 -35.97
N HIS A 155 -31.92 30.61 -36.41
CA HIS A 155 -32.34 31.87 -37.01
C HIS A 155 -31.87 31.82 -38.47
N PHE A 156 -32.82 31.56 -39.36
CA PHE A 156 -32.66 31.64 -40.80
C PHE A 156 -32.58 33.13 -41.16
N VAL A 157 -31.52 33.54 -41.86
CA VAL A 157 -31.45 34.83 -42.54
C VAL A 157 -31.35 34.55 -44.03
N LEU A 158 -32.41 34.87 -44.76
CA LEU A 158 -32.39 35.24 -46.18
C LEU A 158 -33.05 36.62 -46.28
#